data_AF-A0AAJ1X0H8-F1
#
_entry.id   AF-A0AAJ1X0H8-F1
#
_cell.length_a   1.000
_cell.length_b   1.000
_cell.length_c   1.000
_cell.angle_alpha   90.00
_cell.angle_beta   90.00
_cell.angle_gamma   90.00
#
_symmetry.space_group_name_H-M   'P 1'
#
loop_
_entity.id
_entity.type
_entity.pdbx_description
1 polymer ?
#
loop_
_entity_poly.entity_id
_entity_poly.type
_entity_poly.pdbx_seq_one_letter_code
_entity_poly.pdbx_strand_id
1 'polypeptide(L)'
;MVLYRHSLGDVLRRRRVQQGMTLREVSAGARVSLGYISEVERGQKEASSELLASLCAALDVPLSTVLLEVSSEVAREESLAAPVPITASARPARPRPEPDAVVASAA
;
A
#
# COMPACT_ATOMS: atom_id res chain seq x y z
N MET A 1 2.56 -6.75 -6.42
CA MET A 1 1.20 -7.17 -6.01
C MET A 1 1.05 -6.83 -4.54
N VAL A 2 -0.03 -6.16 -4.17
CA VAL A 2 -0.30 -5.75 -2.77
C VAL A 2 -0.72 -6.98 -1.96
N LEU A 3 -0.21 -7.11 -0.74
CA LEU A 3 -0.49 -8.26 0.13
C LEU A 3 -1.08 -7.78 1.44
N TYR A 4 -2.31 -8.20 1.73
CA TYR A 4 -3.07 -7.80 2.92
C TYR A 4 -2.28 -7.95 4.23
N ARG A 5 -1.56 -9.07 4.41
CA ARG A 5 -0.76 -9.32 5.63
C ARG A 5 0.33 -8.29 5.89
N HIS A 6 0.87 -7.62 4.86
CA HIS A 6 1.87 -6.58 5.04
C HIS A 6 1.22 -5.33 5.62
N SER A 7 0.15 -4.82 4.98
CA SER A 7 -0.61 -3.67 5.45
C SER A 7 -1.22 -3.89 6.83
N LEU A 8 -1.72 -5.11 7.11
CA LEU A 8 -2.20 -5.52 8.43
C LEU A 8 -1.08 -5.47 9.48
N GLY A 9 0.06 -6.10 9.20
CA GLY A 9 1.21 -6.13 10.09
C GLY A 9 1.72 -4.72 10.43
N ASP A 10 1.79 -3.85 9.43
CA ASP A 10 2.20 -2.45 9.61
C ASP A 10 1.23 -1.65 10.47
N VAL A 11 -0.09 -1.79 10.24
CA VAL A 11 -1.12 -1.14 11.08
C VAL A 11 -1.02 -1.59 12.54
N LEU A 12 -0.94 -2.91 12.78
CA LEU A 12 -0.82 -3.46 14.13
C LEU A 12 0.45 -2.96 14.83
N ARG A 13 1.59 -2.99 14.12
CA ARG A 13 2.85 -2.47 14.63
C ARG A 13 2.78 -0.99 14.96
N ARG A 14 2.20 -0.17 14.08
CA ARG A 14 2.05 1.28 14.30
C ARG A 14 1.22 1.55 15.55
N ARG A 15 0.08 0.88 15.73
CA ARG A 15 -0.76 1.02 16.92
C ARG A 15 -0.02 0.63 18.19
N ARG A 16 0.66 -0.52 18.19
CA ARG A 16 1.48 -0.96 19.32
C ARG A 16 2.54 0.08 19.70
N VAL A 17 3.28 0.60 18.71
CA VAL A 17 4.33 1.60 18.96
C VAL A 17 3.76 2.95 19.40
N GLN A 18 2.63 3.39 18.83
CA GLN A 18 1.95 4.63 19.23
C GLN A 18 1.45 4.59 20.68
N GLN A 19 1.05 3.42 21.16
CA GLN A 19 0.68 3.20 22.56
C GLN A 19 1.90 2.98 23.49
N GLY A 20 3.13 3.03 22.96
CA GLY A 20 4.34 2.79 23.73
C GLY A 20 4.52 1.33 24.20
N MET A 21 3.75 0.39 23.64
CA MET A 21 3.78 -1.01 24.04
C MET A 21 4.91 -1.78 23.39
N THR A 22 5.56 -2.64 24.16
CA THR A 22 6.51 -3.63 23.71
C THR A 22 5.80 -4.87 23.18
N LEU A 23 6.49 -5.66 22.35
CA LEU A 23 5.96 -6.96 21.92
C LEU A 23 5.70 -7.91 23.11
N ARG A 24 6.46 -7.78 24.21
CA ARG A 24 6.30 -8.61 25.41
C ARG A 24 4.98 -8.31 26.12
N GLU A 25 4.59 -7.04 26.22
CA GLU A 25 3.31 -6.63 26.81
C GLU A 25 2.13 -7.12 25.97
N VAL A 26 2.18 -6.93 24.65
CA VAL A 26 1.12 -7.43 23.74
C VAL A 26 1.06 -8.96 23.77
N SER A 27 2.21 -9.64 23.81
CA SER A 27 2.29 -11.11 23.93
C SER A 27 1.58 -11.62 25.18
N ALA A 28 1.75 -10.95 26.33
CA ALA A 28 1.08 -11.30 27.57
C ALA A 28 -0.44 -11.13 27.46
N GLY A 29 -0.93 -10.04 26.86
CA GLY A 29 -2.35 -9.77 26.69
C GLY A 29 -3.03 -10.70 25.66
N ALA A 30 -2.36 -10.96 24.54
CA ALA A 30 -2.89 -11.78 23.45
C ALA A 30 -2.71 -13.30 23.66
N ARG A 31 -1.91 -13.72 24.66
CA ARG A 31 -1.52 -15.12 24.91
C ARG A 31 -0.86 -15.80 23.70
N VAL A 32 -0.07 -15.03 22.97
CA VAL A 32 0.60 -15.45 21.73
C VAL A 32 2.08 -15.17 21.86
N SER A 33 2.94 -16.03 21.29
CA SER A 33 4.39 -15.85 21.41
C SER A 33 4.87 -14.54 20.77
N LEU A 34 5.83 -13.87 21.42
CA LEU A 34 6.47 -12.65 20.91
C LEU A 34 7.03 -12.83 19.49
N GLY A 35 7.62 -13.99 19.22
CA GLY A 35 8.16 -14.33 17.89
C GLY A 35 7.07 -14.32 16.82
N TYR A 36 5.92 -14.92 17.10
CA TYR A 36 4.82 -14.98 16.14
C TYR A 36 4.18 -13.60 15.90
N ILE A 37 4.02 -12.78 16.94
CA ILE A 37 3.58 -11.37 16.78
C ILE A 37 4.57 -10.60 15.91
N SER A 38 5.88 -10.80 16.13
CA SER A 38 6.91 -10.14 15.33
C SER A 38 6.88 -10.56 13.86
N GLU A 39 6.61 -11.84 13.57
CA GLU A 39 6.44 -12.32 12.20
C GLU A 39 5.18 -11.74 11.54
N VAL A 40 4.07 -11.63 12.27
CA VAL A 40 2.83 -11.00 11.80
C VAL A 40 3.05 -9.52 11.50
N GLU A 41 3.67 -8.77 12.41
CA GLU A 41 3.98 -7.34 12.21
C GLU A 41 4.94 -7.08 11.05
N ARG A 42 5.75 -8.06 10.66
CA ARG A 42 6.61 -7.98 9.47
C ARG A 42 5.94 -8.53 8.21
N GLY A 43 4.67 -8.94 8.28
CA GLY A 43 3.94 -9.50 7.16
C GLY A 43 4.48 -10.86 6.68
N GLN A 44 5.18 -11.60 7.55
CA GLN A 44 5.73 -12.93 7.25
C GLN A 44 4.72 -14.05 7.49
N LYS A 45 3.70 -13.80 8.31
CA LYS A 45 2.64 -14.75 8.65
C LYS A 45 1.27 -14.12 8.40
N GLU A 46 0.34 -14.96 7.96
CA GLU A 46 -1.08 -14.62 7.96
C GLU A 46 -1.59 -14.70 9.41
N ALA A 47 -2.40 -13.72 9.82
CA ALA A 47 -3.10 -13.75 11.09
C ALA A 47 -4.46 -14.43 10.91
N SER A 48 -4.76 -15.44 11.74
CA SER A 48 -6.13 -15.96 11.80
C SER A 48 -7.07 -14.91 12.41
N SER A 49 -8.38 -15.08 12.20
CA SER A 49 -9.39 -14.21 12.79
C SER A 49 -9.32 -14.19 14.32
N GLU A 50 -9.05 -15.34 14.95
CA GLU A 50 -8.89 -15.50 16.39
C GLU A 50 -7.63 -14.79 16.92
N LEU A 51 -6.51 -14.91 16.18
CA LEU A 51 -5.29 -14.19 16.51
C LEU A 51 -5.51 -12.68 16.42
N LEU A 52 -6.11 -12.23 15.32
CA LEU A 52 -6.37 -10.81 15.10
C LEU A 52 -7.29 -10.24 16.20
N ALA A 53 -8.35 -10.98 16.58
CA ALA A 53 -9.21 -10.60 17.70
C ALA A 53 -8.42 -10.50 19.02
N SER A 54 -7.53 -11.46 19.28
CA SER A 54 -6.69 -11.47 20.50
C SER A 54 -5.71 -10.29 20.54
N LEU A 55 -5.11 -9.93 19.40
CA LEU A 55 -4.23 -8.77 19.28
C LEU A 55 -5.00 -7.46 19.43
N CYS A 56 -6.19 -7.33 18.82
CA CYS A 56 -7.05 -6.16 18.98
C CYS A 56 -7.47 -5.96 20.43
N ALA A 57 -7.82 -7.04 21.14
CA ALA A 57 -8.12 -7.00 22.57
C ALA A 57 -6.91 -6.58 23.41
N ALA A 58 -5.71 -7.10 23.11
CA ALA A 58 -4.47 -6.74 23.81
C ALA A 58 -4.03 -5.29 23.58
N LEU A 59 -4.37 -4.71 22.43
CA LEU A 59 -4.10 -3.32 22.05
C LEU A 59 -5.26 -2.36 22.41
N ASP A 60 -6.29 -2.86 23.09
CA ASP A 60 -7.51 -2.12 23.45
C ASP A 60 -8.09 -1.31 22.27
N VAL A 61 -8.23 -1.98 21.11
CA VAL A 61 -8.74 -1.37 19.88
C VAL A 61 -9.84 -2.23 19.27
N PRO A 62 -10.96 -1.65 18.82
CA PRO A 62 -11.98 -2.39 18.08
C PRO A 62 -11.44 -2.92 16.74
N LEU A 63 -11.77 -4.17 16.40
CA LEU A 63 -11.39 -4.80 15.14
C LEU A 63 -11.77 -3.96 13.92
N SER A 64 -12.97 -3.37 13.92
CA SER A 64 -13.45 -2.52 12.82
C SER A 64 -12.54 -1.33 12.56
N THR A 65 -11.95 -0.74 13.60
CA THR A 65 -11.02 0.40 13.47
C THR A 65 -9.73 -0.04 12.80
N VAL A 66 -9.18 -1.20 13.20
CA VAL A 66 -8.00 -1.79 12.56
C VAL A 66 -8.28 -2.07 11.09
N LEU A 67 -9.42 -2.69 10.77
CA LEU A 67 -9.76 -3.02 9.38
C LEU A 67 -9.94 -1.78 8.49
N LEU A 68 -10.49 -0.68 9.01
CA LEU A 68 -10.61 0.59 8.28
C LEU A 68 -9.23 1.18 7.95
N GLU A 69 -8.29 1.12 8.89
CA GLU A 69 -6.91 1.59 8.67
C GLU A 69 -6.19 0.72 7.66
N VAL A 70 -6.34 -0.61 7.76
CA VAL A 70 -5.75 -1.55 6.79
C VAL A 70 -6.33 -1.32 5.40
N SER A 71 -7.64 -1.12 5.27
CA SER A 71 -8.27 -0.78 3.99
C SER A 71 -7.68 0.48 3.38
N SER A 72 -7.42 1.51 4.20
CA SER A 72 -6.80 2.76 3.74
C SER A 72 -5.35 2.55 3.29
N GLU A 73 -4.58 1.73 4.01
CA GLU A 73 -3.20 1.39 3.66
C GLU A 73 -3.14 0.58 2.36
N VAL A 74 -4.02 -0.43 2.20
CA VAL A 74 -4.12 -1.22 0.97
C VAL A 74 -4.43 -0.33 -0.22
N ALA A 75 -5.43 0.57 -0.12
CA ALA A 75 -5.76 1.49 -1.20
C ALA A 75 -4.59 2.41 -1.59
N ARG A 76 -3.79 2.83 -0.59
CA ARG A 76 -2.56 3.62 -0.82
C ARG A 76 -1.50 2.81 -1.56
N GLU A 77 -1.24 1.58 -1.12
CA GLU A 77 -0.28 0.68 -1.78
C GLU A 77 -0.71 0.34 -3.21
N GLU A 78 -2.00 0.09 -3.44
CA GLU A 78 -2.56 -0.16 -4.77
C GLU A 78 -2.38 1.06 -5.69
N SER A 79 -2.62 2.26 -5.17
CA SER A 79 -2.42 3.51 -5.91
C SER A 79 -0.96 3.74 -6.29
N LEU A 80 -0.01 3.34 -5.42
CA LEU A 80 1.43 3.42 -5.71
C LEU A 80 1.91 2.34 -6.66
N ALA A 81 1.26 1.18 -6.66
CA ALA A 81 1.55 0.08 -7.58
C ALA A 81 0.93 0.29 -8.97
N ALA A 82 -0.05 1.20 -9.09
CA ALA A 82 -0.69 1.52 -10.36
C ALA A 82 0.30 2.19 -11.33
N PRO A 83 0.31 1.80 -12.63
CA PRO A 83 1.12 2.48 -13.62
C PRO A 83 0.68 3.94 -13.76
N VAL A 84 1.57 4.88 -13.46
CA VAL A 84 1.32 6.30 -13.74
C VAL A 84 1.39 6.50 -15.26
N PRO A 85 0.31 6.94 -15.93
CA PRO A 85 0.38 7.22 -17.36
C PRO A 85 1.32 8.42 -17.56
N ILE A 86 2.48 8.16 -18.15
CA ILE A 86 3.37 9.21 -18.61
C ILE A 86 2.69 9.83 -19.83
N THR A 87 2.01 10.97 -19.65
CA THR A 87 1.51 11.75 -20.78
C THR A 87 2.72 12.30 -21.53
N ALA A 88 3.10 11.64 -22.63
CA ALA A 88 4.06 12.21 -23.56
C ALA A 88 3.47 13.54 -24.05
N SER A 89 4.11 14.65 -23.66
CA SER A 89 3.78 15.97 -24.19
C SER A 89 3.84 15.87 -25.72
N ALA A 90 2.69 16.05 -26.37
CA ALA A 90 2.58 15.99 -27.81
C ALA A 90 3.49 17.09 -28.38
N ARG A 91 4.64 16.69 -28.92
CA ARG A 91 5.53 17.58 -29.66
C ARG A 91 4.70 18.16 -30.81
N PRO A 92 4.57 19.49 -30.95
CA PRO A 92 3.74 20.08 -31.98
C PRO A 92 4.21 19.57 -33.35
N ALA A 93 3.28 19.00 -34.11
CA ALA A 93 3.54 18.49 -35.44
C ALA A 93 4.10 19.62 -36.32
N ARG A 94 5.27 19.40 -36.94
CA ARG A 94 5.76 20.34 -37.96
C ARG A 94 4.77 20.33 -39.13
N PRO A 95 4.36 21.49 -39.67
CA PRO A 95 3.49 21.55 -40.83
C PRO A 95 4.17 20.88 -42.03
N ARG A 96 3.38 20.12 -42.79
CA ARG A 96 3.79 19.40 -44.00
C ARG A 96 4.04 20.43 -45.11
N PRO A 97 5.14 20.36 -45.88
CA PRO A 97 5.34 21.26 -47.01
C PRO A 97 4.33 20.93 -48.12
N GLU A 98 3.64 21.96 -48.61
CA GLU A 98 2.69 21.90 -49.73
C GLU A 98 3.42 21.50 -51.03
N PRO A 99 2.88 20.56 -51.82
CA PRO A 99 3.38 20.28 -53.16
C PRO A 99 2.71 21.23 -54.14
N ASP A 100 3.41 22.28 -54.58
CA ASP A 100 3.32 22.82 -55.95
C ASP A 100 4.09 24.15 -56.06
N ALA A 101 5.34 24.06 -56.52
CA ALA A 101 6.04 25.19 -57.12
C ALA A 101 7.20 24.68 -58.00
N VAL A 102 6.90 23.93 -59.06
CA VAL A 102 7.83 23.84 -60.18
C VAL A 102 7.25 24.69 -61.30
N VAL A 103 7.78 25.91 -61.35
CA VAL A 103 7.52 26.95 -62.33
C VAL A 103 7.85 26.40 -63.72
N ALA A 104 6.86 26.41 -64.61
CA ALA A 104 7.09 26.22 -66.04
C ALA A 104 7.89 27.41 -66.56
N SER A 105 9.15 27.19 -66.94
CA SER A 105 9.93 28.16 -67.72
C SER A 105 9.89 27.75 -69.18
N ALA A 106 9.15 28.53 -69.98
CA ALA A 106 9.23 28.55 -71.42
C ALA A 106 10.18 29.68 -71.84
N ALA A 107 11.23 29.35 -72.60
CA ALA A 107 11.89 30.18 -73.60
C ALA A 107 12.89 29.31 -74.38
#